data_AF-A0A5E4KC28-F1
#
_entry.id   AF-A0A5E4KC28-F1
#
_cell.length_a   1.000
_cell.length_b   1.000
_cell.length_c   1.000
_cell.angle_alpha   90.00
_cell.angle_beta   90.00
_cell.angle_gamma   90.00
#
_symmetry.space_group_name_H-M   'P 1'
#
loop_
_entity.id
_entity.type
_entity.pdbx_description
1 polymer ?
#
loop_
_entity_poly.entity_id
_entity_poly.type
_entity_poly.pdbx_seq_one_letter_code
_entity_poly.pdbx_strand_id
1 'polypeptide(L)' 'MRDRTHSEQVIRWAKYVKSHPRSVWIKEVKPLIDSQIITANNFYERLAKIEGGNEKIRKLRNLR' A
#
# COMPACT_ATOMS: atom_id res chain seq x y z
N MET A 1 -3.68 -15.19 -0.78
CA MET A 1 -3.14 -16.52 -0.46
C MET A 1 -1.63 -16.44 -0.64
N ARG A 2 -0.81 -16.72 0.39
CA ARG A 2 0.65 -16.68 0.29
C ARG A 2 1.13 -18.05 -0.19
N ASP A 3 1.28 -18.23 -1.49
CA ASP A 3 1.90 -19.41 -2.08
C ASP A 3 3.42 -19.22 -2.18
N ARG A 4 4.16 -20.27 -2.55
CA ARG A 4 5.63 -20.22 -2.67
C ARG A 4 6.09 -19.13 -3.66
N THR A 5 5.30 -18.85 -4.69
CA THR A 5 5.62 -17.84 -5.70
C THR A 5 5.65 -16.43 -5.12
N HIS A 6 4.74 -16.13 -4.18
CA HIS A 6 4.73 -14.86 -3.46
C HIS A 6 6.01 -14.63 -2.64
N SER A 7 6.44 -15.62 -1.86
CA SER A 7 7.67 -15.51 -1.05
C SER A 7 8.92 -15.36 -1.90
N GLU A 8 9.01 -16.08 -3.01
CA GLU A 8 10.13 -15.96 -3.95
C GLU A 8 10.20 -14.56 -4.58
N GLN A 9 9.05 -13.99 -4.95
CA GLN A 9 9.00 -12.64 -5.51
C GLN A 9 9.43 -11.59 -4.49
N VAL A 10 9.04 -11.73 -3.22
CA VAL A 10 9.50 -10.86 -2.13
C VAL A 10 11.01 -10.95 -1.97
N ILE A 11 11.59 -12.16 -1.97
CA ILE A 11 13.04 -12.36 -1.85
C ILE A 11 13.78 -11.74 -3.04
N ARG A 12 13.29 -11.96 -4.28
CA ARG A 12 13.88 -11.37 -5.50
C ARG A 12 13.86 -9.85 -5.44
N TRP A 13 12.71 -9.28 -5.06
CA TRP A 13 12.57 -7.83 -4.92
C TRP A 13 13.49 -7.25 -3.85
N ALA A 14 13.57 -7.90 -2.68
CA ALA A 14 14.47 -7.47 -1.60
C ALA A 14 15.95 -7.48 -2.04
N LYS A 15 16.38 -8.51 -2.77
CA LYS A 15 17.72 -8.56 -3.35
C LYS A 15 17.95 -7.42 -4.35
N TYR A 16 16.99 -7.18 -5.25
CA TYR A 16 17.07 -6.14 -6.26
C TYR A 16 17.21 -4.73 -5.63
N VAL A 17 16.36 -4.41 -4.66
CA VAL A 17 16.38 -3.12 -3.93
C VAL A 17 17.70 -2.93 -3.18
N LYS A 18 18.28 -4.00 -2.64
CA LYS A 18 19.58 -3.94 -1.94
C LYS A 18 20.75 -3.70 -2.89
N SER A 19 20.70 -4.24 -4.10
CA SER A 19 21.82 -4.16 -5.06
C SER A 19 21.73 -2.98 -6.04
N HIS A 20 20.62 -2.23 -6.05
CA HIS A 20 20.42 -1.10 -6.97
C HIS A 20 20.18 0.22 -6.20
N PRO A 21 20.70 1.36 -6.70
CA PRO A 21 20.44 2.66 -6.09
C PRO A 21 18.93 2.96 -6.05
N ARG A 22 18.50 3.64 -4.97
CA ARG A 22 17.10 4.05 -4.79
C ARG A 22 16.57 4.83 -5.99
N SER A 23 17.36 5.74 -6.55
CA SER A 23 17.00 6.58 -7.71
C SER A 23 16.61 5.78 -8.96
N VAL A 24 17.00 4.51 -9.05
CA VAL A 24 16.68 3.60 -10.15
C VAL A 24 15.34 2.91 -9.86
N TRP A 25 15.30 2.06 -8.83
CA TRP A 25 14.13 1.20 -8.61
C TRP A 25 12.90 1.94 -8.11
N ILE A 26 13.06 3.12 -7.49
CA ILE A 26 11.92 3.90 -7.00
C ILE A 26 11.07 4.41 -8.16
N LYS A 27 11.64 4.68 -9.34
CA LYS A 27 10.88 5.20 -10.49
C LYS A 27 9.86 4.19 -11.00
N GLU A 28 10.24 2.91 -10.97
CA GLU A 28 9.38 1.80 -11.41
C GLU A 28 8.24 1.53 -10.42
N VAL A 29 8.53 1.62 -9.11
CA VAL A 29 7.57 1.22 -8.07
C VAL A 29 6.74 2.38 -7.52
N LYS A 30 7.23 3.61 -7.65
CA LYS A 30 6.53 4.81 -7.18
C LYS A 30 5.10 4.92 -7.75
N PRO A 31 4.84 4.74 -9.06
CA PRO A 31 3.47 4.79 -9.59
C PRO A 31 2.54 3.79 -8.92
N LEU A 32 3.03 2.57 -8.66
CA LEU A 32 2.25 1.54 -7.97
C LEU A 32 1.94 1.99 -6.53
N ILE A 33 2.94 2.41 -5.75
CA ILE A 33 2.74 2.89 -4.37
C ILE A 33 1.77 4.08 -4.34
N ASP A 34 2.00 5.06 -5.22
CA ASP A 34 1.16 6.27 -5.30
C ASP A 34 -0.29 5.89 -5.63
N SER A 35 -0.52 4.92 -6.53
CA SER A 35 -1.86 4.43 -6.85
C SER A 35 -2.56 3.83 -5.63
N GLN A 36 -1.85 3.04 -4.80
CA GLN A 36 -2.42 2.44 -3.59
C GLN A 36 -2.77 3.49 -2.55
N ILE A 37 -1.93 4.52 -2.41
CA ILE A 37 -2.20 5.66 -1.51
C ILE A 37 -3.44 6.43 -1.98
N ILE A 38 -3.56 6.72 -3.29
CA ILE A 38 -4.73 7.40 -3.86
C ILE A 38 -5.99 6.58 -3.62
N THR A 39 -5.96 5.26 -3.87
CA THR A 39 -7.11 4.39 -3.61
C THR A 39 -7.49 4.37 -2.13
N ALA A 40 -6.52 4.31 -1.22
CA ALA A 40 -6.78 4.35 0.21
C ALA A 40 -7.41 5.69 0.65
N ASN A 41 -6.89 6.82 0.15
CA ASN A 41 -7.44 8.14 0.43
C ASN A 41 -8.88 8.26 -0.09
N ASN A 42 -9.12 7.86 -1.34
CA ASN A 42 -10.45 7.85 -1.94
C ASN A 42 -11.45 6.99 -1.15
N PHE A 43 -11.01 5.84 -0.62
CA PHE A 43 -11.82 5.02 0.26
C PHE A 43 -12.25 5.77 1.52
N TYR A 44 -11.31 6.41 2.21
CA TYR A 44 -11.61 7.17 3.43
C TYR A 44 -12.48 8.40 3.15
N GLU A 45 -12.24 9.11 2.05
CA GLU A 45 -13.07 10.25 1.64
C GLU A 45 -14.51 9.83 1.34
N ARG A 46 -14.71 8.72 0.64
CA ARG A 46 -16.05 8.17 0.37
C ARG A 46 -16.73 7.71 1.66
N LEU A 47 -15.97 7.04 2.54
CA LEU A 47 -16.48 6.59 3.82
C LEU A 47 -16.89 7.76 4.72
N ALA A 48 -16.15 8.87 4.72
CA ALA A 48 -16.50 10.05 5.53
C ALA A 48 -17.84 10.71 5.11
N LYS A 49 -18.26 10.53 3.85
CA LYS A 49 -19.48 11.12 3.29
C LYS A 49 -20.76 10.35 3.61
N ILE A 50 -20.66 9.10 4.07
CA ILE A 50 -21.84 8.30 4.44
C ILE A 50 -22.21 8.50 5.90
N GLU A 51 -23.48 8.30 6.23
CA GLU A 51 -23.97 8.34 7.61
C GLU A 51 -23.22 7.33 8.50
N GLY A 52 -22.76 7.78 9.67
CA GLY A 52 -21.93 6.99 10.58
C GLY A 52 -20.52 6.68 10.07
N GLY A 53 -20.13 7.21 8.90
CA GLY A 53 -18.85 6.99 8.25
C GLY A 53 -17.64 7.42 9.08
N ASN A 54 -17.69 8.63 9.64
CA ASN A 54 -16.62 9.15 10.49
C ASN A 54 -16.40 8.30 11.75
N GLU A 55 -17.47 7.74 12.32
CA GLU A 55 -17.36 6.83 13.47
C GLU A 55 -16.69 5.51 13.10
N LYS A 56 -16.98 4.98 11.90
CA LYS A 56 -16.28 3.81 11.36
C LYS A 56 -14.79 4.09 11.14
N ILE A 57 -14.44 5.26 10.60
CA ILE A 57 -13.04 5.68 10.40
C ILE A 57 -12.31 5.75 11.75
N ARG A 58 -12.94 6.32 12.78
CA ARG A 58 -12.38 6.40 14.13
C ARG A 58 -12.06 5.02 14.70
N LYS A 59 -12.98 4.06 14.56
CA LYS A 59 -12.77 2.67 14.97
C LYS A 59 -11.61 2.02 14.22
N LEU A 60 -11.54 2.20 12.90
CA LEU A 60 -10.44 1.64 12.09
C LEU A 60 -9.06 2.19 12.48
N ARG A 61 -8.97 3.47 12.87
CA ARG A 61 -7.71 4.09 13.30
C ARG A 61 -7.26 3.64 14.69
N ASN A 62 -8.20 3.26 15.56
CA ASN A 62 -7.91 2.80 16.93
C ASN A 62 -7.57 1.31 17.02
N LEU A 63 -7.68 0.55 15.92
CA LEU A 63 -7.22 -0.86 15.83
C LEU A 63 -5.71 -1.00 15.66
N ARG A 64 -4.95 0.11 15.77
CA ARG A 64 -3.55 0.22 15.39
C ARG A 64 -2.60 0.10 16.58
#